data_AF-A0A1Y2QJC8-F1
#
_entry.id   AF-A0A1Y2QJC8-F1
#
_cell.length_a   1.000
_cell.length_b   1.000
_cell.length_c   1.000
_cell.angle_alpha   90.00
_cell.angle_beta   90.00
_cell.angle_gamma   90.00
#
_symmetry.space_group_name_H-M   'P 1'
#
loop_
_entity.id
_entity.type
_entity.pdbx_description
1 polymer ?
#
loop_
_entity_poly.entity_id
_entity_poly.type
_entity_poly.pdbx_seq_one_letter_code
_entity_poly.pdbx_strand_id
1 'polypeptide(L)'
;MQVAAGGTALMAGSAAMAQAPAMVDPASPQAQSLGYAADTTKVDAKKYPKHAATQQCSNCQLFVGKATDAAGGCGIFPGKQVAAKGWCSAWVKKAG
;
A
#
# COMPACT_ATOMS: atom_id res chain seq x y z
N MET A 1 -52.95 -28.86 8.09
CA MET A 1 -52.73 -27.59 7.35
C MET A 1 -51.44 -26.95 7.85
N GLN A 2 -50.64 -26.44 6.90
CA GLN A 2 -49.40 -25.66 7.08
C GLN A 2 -49.67 -24.39 7.92
N VAL A 3 -48.74 -23.80 8.69
CA VAL A 3 -47.45 -23.20 8.30
C VAL A 3 -46.54 -23.06 9.56
N ALA A 4 -45.33 -23.65 9.56
CA ALA A 4 -44.00 -23.03 9.33
C ALA A 4 -43.43 -22.24 10.55
N ALA A 5 -42.50 -22.86 11.30
CA ALA A 5 -41.05 -22.56 11.37
C ALA A 5 -40.71 -21.44 12.40
N GLY A 6 -40.15 -21.76 13.57
CA GLY A 6 -38.71 -22.05 13.75
C GLY A 6 -37.97 -20.71 13.95
N GLY A 7 -37.47 -20.32 15.12
CA GLY A 7 -36.59 -21.06 16.02
C GLY A 7 -35.24 -20.34 16.03
N THR A 8 -34.90 -19.76 17.18
CA THR A 8 -33.56 -19.29 17.61
C THR A 8 -32.86 -18.17 16.84
N ALA A 9 -32.53 -17.13 17.61
CA ALA A 9 -31.55 -16.11 17.29
C ALA A 9 -30.24 -16.71 16.77
N LEU A 10 -29.80 -16.23 15.61
CA LEU A 10 -28.40 -16.26 15.23
C LEU A 10 -27.99 -14.82 14.98
N MET A 11 -27.31 -14.25 15.98
CA MET A 11 -26.34 -13.17 15.78
C MET A 11 -25.48 -13.55 14.58
N ALA A 12 -25.81 -13.02 13.40
CA ALA A 12 -24.95 -13.11 12.25
C ALA A 12 -23.74 -12.24 12.57
N GLY A 13 -22.68 -12.91 13.02
CA GLY A 13 -21.43 -12.29 13.39
C GLY A 13 -20.99 -11.33 12.32
N SER A 14 -20.62 -10.12 12.74
CA SER A 14 -19.84 -9.19 11.96
C SER A 14 -18.49 -9.87 11.68
N ALA A 15 -18.45 -10.76 10.68
CA ALA A 15 -17.21 -11.09 10.00
C ALA A 15 -16.79 -9.78 9.32
N ALA A 16 -16.06 -8.96 10.07
CA ALA A 16 -15.26 -7.90 9.51
C ALA A 16 -14.25 -8.59 8.58
N MET A 17 -14.65 -8.80 7.32
CA MET A 17 -13.72 -9.10 6.25
C MET A 17 -12.73 -7.95 6.26
N ALA A 18 -11.55 -8.17 6.83
CA ALA A 18 -10.47 -7.21 6.81
C ALA A 18 -10.10 -7.00 5.34
N GLN A 19 -10.68 -5.96 4.74
CA GLN A 19 -10.40 -5.58 3.38
C GLN A 19 -8.92 -5.24 3.32
N ALA A 20 -8.17 -5.89 2.42
CA ALA A 20 -6.77 -5.55 2.21
C ALA A 20 -6.67 -4.02 1.99
N PRO A 21 -5.73 -3.31 2.64
CA PRO A 21 -5.67 -1.86 2.51
C PRO A 21 -5.50 -1.46 1.04
N ALA A 22 -6.22 -0.43 0.60
CA ALA A 22 -6.15 0.02 -0.78
C ALA A 22 -4.74 0.49 -1.16
N MET A 23 -4.37 0.33 -2.43
CA MET A 23 -3.13 0.90 -2.96
C MET A 23 -3.17 2.44 -2.92
N VAL A 24 -2.01 3.06 -2.78
CA VAL A 24 -1.84 4.50 -2.98
C VAL A 24 -2.21 4.83 -4.43
N ASP A 25 -3.14 5.77 -4.59
CA ASP A 25 -3.44 6.40 -5.87
C ASP A 25 -2.35 7.44 -6.20
N PRO A 26 -1.59 7.26 -7.30
CA PRO A 26 -0.59 8.24 -7.74
C PRO A 26 -1.15 9.65 -8.01
N ALA A 27 -2.46 9.78 -8.28
CA ALA A 27 -3.12 11.06 -8.49
C ALA A 27 -3.52 11.76 -7.19
N SER A 28 -3.43 11.09 -6.03
CA SER A 28 -3.75 11.72 -4.74
C SER A 28 -2.78 12.87 -4.41
N PRO A 29 -3.22 13.93 -3.72
CA PRO A 29 -2.38 15.10 -3.42
C PRO A 29 -1.07 14.73 -2.70
N GLN A 30 -1.13 13.79 -1.76
CA GLN A 30 0.06 13.33 -1.03
C GLN A 30 1.03 12.57 -1.93
N ALA A 31 0.52 11.68 -2.80
CA ALA A 31 1.35 10.95 -3.76
C ALA A 31 2.04 11.90 -4.74
N GLN A 32 1.33 12.90 -5.25
CA GLN A 32 1.89 13.91 -6.16
C GLN A 32 2.95 14.79 -5.48
N SER A 33 2.71 15.20 -4.22
CA SER A 33 3.66 15.97 -3.41
C SER A 33 4.98 15.22 -3.21
N LEU A 34 4.90 13.91 -2.97
CA LEU A 34 6.06 13.04 -2.78
C LEU A 34 6.61 12.44 -4.09
N GLY A 35 5.98 12.70 -5.24
CA GLY A 35 6.35 12.07 -6.51
C GLY A 35 6.27 10.55 -6.50
N TYR A 36 5.27 9.99 -5.82
CA TYR A 36 5.09 8.55 -5.79
C TYR A 36 4.82 8.00 -7.19
N ALA A 37 5.63 7.01 -7.58
CA ALA A 37 5.38 6.17 -8.73
C ALA A 37 5.26 4.72 -8.25
N ALA A 38 4.28 3.98 -8.75
CA ALA A 38 4.13 2.55 -8.45
C ALA A 38 5.24 1.69 -9.10
N ASP A 39 6.03 2.28 -9.98
CA ASP A 39 7.17 1.67 -10.65
C ASP A 39 8.33 2.70 -10.65
N THR A 40 9.42 2.34 -9.99
CA THR A 40 10.62 3.16 -9.85
C THR A 40 11.21 3.56 -11.20
N THR A 41 11.02 2.75 -12.25
CA THR A 41 11.51 3.06 -13.60
C THR A 41 10.72 4.16 -14.30
N LYS A 42 9.55 4.52 -13.75
CA LYS A 42 8.65 5.57 -14.28
C LYS A 42 8.74 6.88 -13.50
N VAL A 43 9.70 7.00 -12.58
CA VAL A 43 9.95 8.24 -11.85
C VAL A 43 10.44 9.31 -12.82
N ASP A 44 9.93 10.53 -12.67
CA ASP A 44 10.39 11.68 -13.45
C ASP A 44 11.82 12.06 -13.06
N ALA A 45 12.79 11.65 -13.87
CA ALA A 45 14.21 11.91 -13.65
C ALA A 45 14.57 13.40 -13.70
N LYS A 46 13.77 14.25 -14.37
CA LYS A 46 14.00 15.71 -14.37
C LYS A 46 13.62 16.31 -13.03
N LYS A 47 12.53 15.83 -12.43
CA LYS A 47 12.06 16.28 -11.11
C LYS A 47 12.90 15.68 -9.97
N TYR A 48 13.40 14.46 -10.15
CA TYR A 48 14.15 13.73 -9.12
C TYR A 48 15.52 13.26 -9.64
N PRO A 49 16.48 14.17 -9.87
CA PRO A 49 17.77 13.83 -10.49
C PRO A 49 18.68 12.92 -9.63
N LYS A 50 18.35 12.73 -8.34
CA LYS A 50 19.07 11.85 -7.41
C LYS A 50 18.43 10.45 -7.29
N HIS A 51 17.30 10.23 -7.96
CA HIS A 51 16.67 8.92 -8.03
C HIS A 51 17.58 7.94 -8.77
N ALA A 52 17.57 6.69 -8.32
CA ALA A 52 18.16 5.57 -9.04
C ALA A 52 17.15 4.43 -9.08
N ALA A 53 17.09 3.67 -10.19
CA ALA A 53 16.14 2.56 -10.34
C ALA A 53 16.33 1.44 -9.29
N THR A 54 17.47 1.40 -8.60
CA THR A 54 17.70 0.49 -7.47
C THR A 54 16.93 0.92 -6.21
N GLN A 55 16.50 2.18 -6.10
CA GLN A 55 15.71 2.70 -5.00
C GLN A 55 14.25 2.27 -5.18
N GLN A 56 13.77 1.37 -4.31
CA GLN A 56 12.44 0.78 -4.39
C GLN A 56 11.79 0.80 -3.01
N CYS A 57 10.45 0.75 -2.95
CA CYS A 57 9.75 0.63 -1.68
C CYS A 57 10.22 -0.62 -0.91
N SER A 58 10.42 -1.76 -1.56
CA SER A 58 10.87 -3.01 -0.91
C SER A 58 12.20 -2.89 -0.15
N ASN A 59 13.08 -1.98 -0.56
CA ASN A 59 14.36 -1.71 0.12
C ASN A 59 14.39 -0.36 0.85
N CYS A 60 13.22 0.24 1.09
CA CYS A 60 13.05 1.45 1.86
C CYS A 60 12.88 1.14 3.36
N GLN A 61 13.43 1.99 4.23
CA GLN A 61 13.24 1.91 5.68
C GLN A 61 11.76 2.03 6.09
N LEU A 62 10.98 2.81 5.33
CA LEU A 62 9.58 3.12 5.64
C LEU A 62 8.59 2.03 5.19
N PHE A 63 9.05 1.05 4.41
CA PHE A 63 8.22 -0.02 3.91
C PHE A 63 7.93 -1.07 4.97
N VAL A 64 6.64 -1.31 5.18
CA VAL A 64 6.06 -2.25 6.14
C VAL A 64 5.53 -3.46 5.37
N GLY A 65 6.45 -4.40 5.14
CA GLY A 65 6.22 -5.64 4.39
C GLY A 65 7.54 -6.40 4.26
N LYS A 66 7.49 -7.64 3.76
CA LYS A 66 8.69 -8.40 3.41
C LYS A 66 9.23 -7.89 2.07
N ALA A 67 10.55 -7.97 1.88
CA ALA A 67 11.17 -7.53 0.61
C ALA A 67 10.67 -8.29 -0.63
N THR A 68 10.12 -9.49 -0.42
CA THR A 68 9.52 -10.35 -1.45
C THR A 68 8.05 -10.06 -1.74
N ASP A 69 7.39 -9.26 -0.91
CA ASP A 69 5.97 -8.94 -1.11
C ASP A 69 5.81 -8.01 -2.31
N ALA A 70 4.75 -8.17 -3.10
CA ALA A 70 4.47 -7.30 -4.26
C ALA A 70 4.01 -5.89 -3.85
N ALA A 71 3.42 -5.77 -2.66
CA ALA A 71 2.95 -4.53 -2.06
C ALA A 71 3.03 -4.63 -0.53
N GLY A 72 3.10 -3.49 0.14
CA GLY A 72 3.17 -3.42 1.59
C GLY A 72 2.78 -2.03 2.09
N GLY A 73 2.58 -1.91 3.40
CA GLY A 73 2.34 -0.61 4.01
C GLY A 73 3.54 0.32 3.85
N CYS A 74 3.32 1.62 4.01
CA CYS A 74 4.40 2.60 4.06
C CYS A 74 4.11 3.60 5.18
N GLY A 75 5.07 3.88 6.05
CA GLY A 75 4.87 4.71 7.24
C GLY A 75 4.36 6.14 6.94
N ILE A 76 4.57 6.64 5.73
CA ILE A 76 4.08 7.97 5.30
C ILE A 76 2.72 7.90 4.59
N PHE A 77 2.26 6.73 4.14
CA PHE A 77 0.96 6.54 3.51
C PHE A 77 0.03 5.72 4.44
N PRO A 78 -0.49 6.33 5.51
CA PRO A 78 -1.26 5.61 6.53
C PRO A 78 -2.52 4.98 5.93
N GLY A 79 -2.75 3.70 6.26
CA GLY A 79 -3.92 2.95 5.80
C GLY A 79 -3.91 2.59 4.31
N LYS A 80 -2.79 2.78 3.61
CA LYS A 80 -2.61 2.42 2.19
C LYS A 80 -1.41 1.51 1.99
N GLN A 81 -1.39 0.82 0.85
CA GLN A 81 -0.25 0.04 0.39
C GLN A 81 0.50 0.75 -0.75
N VAL A 82 1.81 0.61 -0.78
CA VAL A 82 2.66 0.99 -1.91
C VAL A 82 3.12 -0.25 -2.66
N ALA A 83 3.33 -0.12 -3.96
CA ALA A 83 3.95 -1.17 -4.75
C ALA A 83 5.40 -1.36 -4.29
N ALA A 84 5.84 -2.61 -4.13
CA ALA A 84 7.19 -2.91 -3.69
C ALA A 84 8.27 -2.38 -4.66
N LYS A 85 7.95 -2.36 -5.96
CA LYS A 85 8.78 -1.76 -7.03
C LYS A 85 8.60 -0.24 -7.17
N GLY A 86 7.73 0.37 -6.37
CA GLY A 86 7.47 1.80 -6.42
C GLY A 86 8.59 2.63 -5.79
N TRP A 87 8.44 3.95 -5.85
CA TRP A 87 9.36 4.91 -5.26
C TRP A 87 8.64 6.21 -4.92
N CYS A 88 9.14 6.97 -3.95
CA CYS A 88 8.77 8.37 -3.72
C CYS A 88 9.99 9.14 -3.18
N SER A 89 9.95 10.47 -3.17
CA SER A 89 11.05 11.33 -2.76
C SER A 89 11.49 11.16 -1.30
N ALA A 90 10.66 10.57 -0.45
CA ALA A 90 10.99 10.21 0.92
C ALA A 90 11.72 8.85 1.05
N TRP A 91 12.12 8.23 -0.07
CA TRP A 91 12.87 6.99 -0.04
C TRP A 91 14.14 7.15 0.79
N VAL A 92 14.34 6.20 1.70
CA VAL A 92 15.54 6.10 2.54
C VAL A 92 15.95 4.64 2.56
N LYS A 93 17.23 4.38 2.30
CA LYS A 93 17.78 3.03 2.28
C LYS A 93 17.47 2.33 3.61
N LYS A 94 16.93 1.12 3.56
CA LYS A 94 16.76 0.26 4.74
C LYS A 94 18.12 0.03 5.38
N ALA A 95 18.24 0.25 6.69
CA ALA A 95 19.43 -0.15 7.42
C ALA A 95 19.54 -1.68 7.38
N GLY A 96 20.73 -2.18 7.05
CA GLY A 96 21.05 -3.61 7.09
C GLY A 96 21.33 -4.08 8.50
#